data_AF-A0A2S0KP88-F1
#
_entry.id   AF-A0A2S0KP88-F1
#
_cell.length_a   1.000
_cell.length_b   1.000
_cell.length_c   1.000
_cell.angle_alpha   90.00
_cell.angle_beta   90.00
_cell.angle_gamma   90.00
#
_symmetry.space_group_name_H-M   'P 1'
#
loop_
_entity.id
_entity.type
_entity.pdbx_description
1 polymer ?
#
loop_
_entity_poly.entity_id
_entity_poly.type
_entity_poly.pdbx_seq_one_letter_code
_entity_poly.pdbx_strand_id
1 'polypeptide(L)'
;MRKLDYTKFRKRMQEQHVQQKDLARILGISEVTVSNRLRQNLPFSLNEITLIKFYFDMTTKEVIRELTEWDIEEEKPRTDEEVMRDLYQMITRNNRKEAETW
;
A
#
# COMPACT_ATOMS: atom_id res chain seq x y z
N MET A 1 -8.12 12.31 -8.51
CA MET A 1 -8.59 11.55 -7.32
C MET A 1 -7.54 10.49 -7.05
N ARG A 2 -6.95 10.45 -5.84
CA ARG A 2 -5.88 9.48 -5.52
C ARG A 2 -6.52 8.08 -5.42
N LYS A 3 -5.97 7.09 -6.14
CA LYS A 3 -6.52 5.75 -6.24
C LYS A 3 -5.46 4.70 -5.94
N LEU A 4 -5.88 3.61 -5.30
CA LEU A 4 -5.02 2.45 -5.06
C LEU A 4 -4.79 1.74 -6.39
N ASP A 5 -3.53 1.51 -6.71
CA ASP A 5 -3.09 0.74 -7.86
C ASP A 5 -1.82 0.00 -7.49
N TYR A 6 -1.93 -1.33 -7.49
CA TYR A 6 -0.86 -2.23 -7.12
C TYR A 6 -0.02 -2.70 -8.30
N THR A 7 -0.16 -2.11 -9.49
CA THR A 7 0.60 -2.50 -10.69
C THR A 7 2.11 -2.39 -10.49
N LYS A 8 2.58 -1.25 -9.95
CA LYS A 8 4.01 -1.04 -9.65
C LYS A 8 4.48 -2.02 -8.55
N PHE A 9 3.70 -2.17 -7.47
CA PHE A 9 4.03 -3.10 -6.40
C PHE A 9 4.10 -4.57 -6.85
N ARG A 10 3.17 -5.01 -7.71
CA ARG A 10 3.19 -6.37 -8.30
C ARG A 10 4.45 -6.61 -9.12
N LYS A 11 4.90 -5.61 -9.88
CA LYS A 11 6.14 -5.68 -10.66
C LYS A 11 7.35 -5.87 -9.73
N ARG A 12 7.42 -5.12 -8.63
CA ARG A 12 8.47 -5.30 -7.61
C ARG A 12 8.46 -6.70 -7.00
N MET A 13 7.28 -7.20 -6.63
CA MET A 13 7.15 -8.58 -6.13
C MET A 13 7.71 -9.59 -7.13
N GLN A 14 7.43 -9.43 -8.42
CA GLN A 14 7.98 -10.29 -9.47
C GLN A 14 9.51 -10.17 -9.60
N GLU A 15 10.04 -8.94 -9.60
CA GLU A 15 11.48 -8.67 -9.70
C GLU A 15 12.28 -9.26 -8.53
N GLN A 16 11.67 -9.33 -7.34
CA GLN A 16 12.27 -9.92 -6.14
C GLN A 16 11.83 -11.37 -5.88
N HIS A 17 11.17 -12.02 -6.84
CA HIS A 17 10.67 -13.39 -6.72
C HIS A 17 9.76 -13.66 -5.50
N VAL A 18 9.03 -12.65 -5.04
CA VAL A 18 8.09 -12.73 -3.92
C VAL A 18 6.71 -13.15 -4.43
N GLN A 19 6.18 -14.27 -3.93
CA GLN A 19 4.83 -14.71 -4.25
C GLN A 19 3.81 -14.16 -3.23
N GLN A 20 2.52 -14.22 -3.55
CA GLN A 20 1.46 -13.74 -2.64
C GLN A 20 1.46 -14.50 -1.30
N LYS A 21 1.76 -15.80 -1.31
CA LYS A 21 1.94 -16.61 -0.10
C LYS A 21 3.09 -16.13 0.78
N ASP A 22 4.16 -15.60 0.20
CA ASP A 22 5.32 -15.10 0.94
C ASP A 22 4.98 -13.76 1.57
N LEU A 23 4.33 -12.87 0.81
CA LEU A 23 3.77 -11.61 1.33
C LEU A 23 2.78 -11.87 2.47
N ALA A 24 1.91 -12.86 2.34
CA ALA A 24 0.97 -13.25 3.39
C ALA A 24 1.70 -13.67 4.68
N ARG A 25 2.77 -14.45 4.56
CA ARG A 25 3.62 -14.86 5.69
C ARG A 25 4.29 -13.66 6.37
N ILE A 26 4.83 -12.72 5.59
CA ILE A 26 5.48 -11.49 6.10
C ILE A 26 4.49 -10.63 6.87
N LEU A 27 3.26 -10.51 6.35
CA LEU A 27 2.21 -9.69 6.93
C LEU A 27 1.45 -10.37 8.07
N GLY A 28 1.65 -11.68 8.28
CA GLY A 28 0.90 -12.45 9.28
C GLY A 28 -0.60 -12.59 8.97
N ILE A 29 -0.97 -12.59 7.68
CA ILE A 29 -2.37 -12.69 7.22
C ILE A 29 -2.54 -13.86 6.24
N SER A 30 -3.77 -14.16 5.86
CA SER A 30 -4.04 -15.23 4.89
C SER A 30 -3.65 -14.81 3.46
N GLU A 31 -3.23 -15.78 2.64
CA GLU A 31 -2.97 -15.56 1.21
C GLU A 31 -4.23 -15.06 0.47
N VAL A 32 -5.41 -15.54 0.88
CA VAL A 32 -6.70 -15.06 0.35
C VAL A 32 -6.88 -13.57 0.63
N THR A 33 -6.53 -13.10 1.83
CA THR A 33 -6.58 -11.67 2.18
C THR A 33 -5.65 -10.85 1.29
N VAL A 34 -4.41 -11.30 1.07
CA VAL A 34 -3.46 -10.63 0.15
C VAL A 34 -4.03 -10.59 -1.28
N SER A 35 -4.53 -11.72 -1.78
CA SER A 35 -5.10 -11.83 -3.12
C SER A 35 -6.29 -10.87 -3.30
N ASN A 36 -7.20 -10.83 -2.34
CA ASN A 36 -8.35 -9.92 -2.36
C ASN A 36 -7.88 -8.46 -2.37
N ARG A 37 -6.94 -8.08 -1.52
CA ARG A 37 -6.43 -6.70 -1.48
C ARG A 37 -5.80 -6.29 -2.78
N LEU A 38 -4.91 -7.12 -3.32
CA LEU A 38 -4.26 -6.83 -4.59
C LEU A 38 -5.30 -6.71 -5.72
N ARG A 39 -6.22 -7.67 -5.85
CA ARG A 39 -7.21 -7.70 -6.96
C ARG A 39 -8.25 -6.59 -6.87
N GLN A 40 -8.74 -6.31 -5.67
CA GLN A 40 -9.83 -5.35 -5.44
C GLN A 40 -9.32 -3.94 -5.09
N ASN A 41 -8.00 -3.73 -5.10
CA ASN A 41 -7.38 -2.47 -4.70
C ASN A 41 -7.81 -2.02 -3.30
N LEU A 42 -7.86 -2.95 -2.34
CA LEU A 42 -8.17 -2.63 -0.94
C LEU A 42 -6.90 -2.25 -0.18
N PRO A 43 -6.95 -1.24 0.70
CA PRO A 43 -5.77 -0.70 1.36
C PRO A 43 -5.10 -1.72 2.29
N PHE A 44 -3.77 -1.63 2.34
CA PHE A 44 -2.99 -2.18 3.46
C PHE A 44 -3.05 -1.21 4.65
N SER A 45 -3.08 -1.76 5.86
CA SER A 45 -2.95 -0.98 7.08
C SER A 45 -1.54 -0.38 7.22
N LEU A 46 -1.39 0.61 8.11
CA LEU A 46 -0.07 1.22 8.36
C LEU A 46 0.97 0.22 8.87
N ASN A 47 0.56 -0.74 9.70
CA ASN A 47 1.45 -1.78 10.20
C ASN A 47 1.94 -2.66 9.05
N GLU A 48 1.06 -3.05 8.13
CA GLU A 48 1.41 -3.86 6.97
C GLU A 48 2.29 -3.09 5.98
N ILE A 49 2.03 -1.80 5.77
CA ILE A 49 2.89 -0.91 4.98
C ILE A 49 4.29 -0.83 5.59
N THR A 50 4.37 -0.76 6.93
CA THR A 50 5.64 -0.75 7.65
C THR A 50 6.40 -2.07 7.47
N LEU A 51 5.71 -3.21 7.50
CA LEU A 51 6.31 -4.53 7.25
C LEU A 51 6.79 -4.67 5.80
N ILE A 52 6.00 -4.22 4.82
CA ILE A 52 6.38 -4.16 3.41
C ILE A 52 7.64 -3.32 3.23
N LYS A 53 7.65 -2.12 3.83
CA LYS A 53 8.80 -1.20 3.81
C LYS A 53 10.08 -1.89 4.24
N PHE A 54 10.06 -2.56 5.40
CA PHE A 54 11.24 -3.25 5.93
C PHE A 54 11.63 -4.47 5.11
N TYR A 55 10.67 -5.24 4.62
CA TYR A 55 10.97 -6.45 3.86
C TYR A 55 11.60 -6.15 2.49
N PHE A 56 11.10 -5.14 1.78
CA PHE A 56 11.59 -4.76 0.45
C PHE A 56 12.74 -3.76 0.48
N ASP A 57 13.22 -3.38 1.68
CA ASP A 57 14.23 -2.34 1.91
C ASP A 57 13.89 -1.03 1.18
N MET A 58 12.68 -0.54 1.42
CA MET A 58 12.13 0.66 0.79
C MET A 58 11.97 1.78 1.82
N THR A 59 11.87 3.01 1.34
CA THR A 59 11.32 4.12 2.12
C THR A 59 9.79 4.06 2.13
N THR A 60 9.16 4.67 3.14
CA THR A 60 7.70 4.81 3.18
C THR A 60 7.15 5.45 1.90
N LYS A 61 7.83 6.49 1.40
CA LYS A 61 7.45 7.20 0.18
C LYS A 61 7.42 6.29 -1.06
N GLU A 62 8.40 5.41 -1.19
CA GLU A 62 8.46 4.43 -2.29
C GLU A 62 7.34 3.41 -2.18
N VAL A 63 7.07 2.89 -0.98
CA VAL A 63 5.95 1.95 -0.78
C VAL A 63 4.64 2.62 -1.21
N ILE A 64 4.38 3.85 -0.78
CA ILE A 64 3.14 4.55 -1.15
C ILE A 64 3.06 4.78 -2.66
N ARG A 65 4.16 5.17 -3.31
CA ARG A 65 4.23 5.34 -4.77
C ARG A 65 3.90 4.04 -5.51
N GLU A 66 4.22 2.88 -4.94
CA GLU A 66 3.96 1.59 -5.57
C GLU A 66 2.59 0.99 -5.27
N LEU A 67 2.00 1.39 -4.13
CA LEU A 67 0.67 0.98 -3.70
C LEU A 67 -0.45 1.87 -4.25
N THR A 68 -0.11 2.98 -4.91
CA THR A 68 -1.07 3.98 -5.40
C THR A 68 -0.70 4.45 -6.81
N GLU A 69 -1.66 5.05 -7.52
CA GLU A 69 -1.43 5.81 -8.77
C GLU A 69 -0.67 7.14 -8.53
N TRP A 70 0.13 7.25 -7.46
CA TRP A 70 0.92 8.45 -7.20
C TRP A 70 2.09 8.52 -8.17
N ASP A 71 1.93 9.29 -9.23
CA ASP A 71 3.05 10.01 -9.82
C ASP A 71 3.25 11.28 -9.01
N ILE A 72 4.26 11.24 -8.13
CA ILE A 72 4.75 12.46 -7.50
C ILE A 72 5.54 13.18 -8.59
N GLU A 73 4.85 13.88 -9.51
CA GLU A 73 5.47 15.02 -10.17
C GLU A 73 6.06 15.89 -9.06
N GLU A 74 7.29 16.35 -9.26
CA GLU A 74 8.18 17.01 -8.29
C GLU A 74 7.48 18.03 -7.37
N GLU A 75 6.73 17.55 -6.39
CA GLU A 75 6.29 18.37 -5.27
C GLU A 75 7.46 18.43 -4.30
N LYS A 76 7.78 19.67 -3.89
CA LYS A 76 8.78 20.06 -2.87
C LYS A 76 9.06 18.95 -1.85
N PRO A 77 10.31 18.77 -1.40
CA PRO A 77 10.65 17.77 -0.40
C PRO A 77 9.67 17.84 0.78
N ARG A 78 8.83 16.81 0.90
CA ARG A 78 7.88 16.60 1.99
C ARG A 78 8.52 15.70 3.04
N THR A 79 8.23 15.95 4.30
CA THR A 79 8.70 15.11 5.40
C THR A 79 7.91 13.80 5.46
N ASP A 80 8.48 12.77 6.09
CA ASP A 80 7.80 11.49 6.29
C ASP A 80 6.49 11.64 7.07
N GLU A 81 6.41 12.61 7.99
CA GLU A 81 5.21 12.92 8.77
C GLU A 81 4.06 13.42 7.90
N GLU A 82 4.35 14.27 6.92
CA GLU A 82 3.36 14.80 5.98
C GLU A 82 2.80 13.69 5.09
N VAL A 83 3.67 12.83 4.58
CA VAL A 83 3.29 11.68 3.75
C VAL A 83 2.41 10.71 4.55
N MET A 84 2.79 10.42 5.81
CA MET A 84 2.05 9.52 6.69
C MET A 84 0.68 10.07 7.10
N ARG A 85 0.59 11.39 7.34
CA ARG A 85 -0.69 12.05 7.64
C ARG A 85 -1.69 11.91 6.49
N ASP A 86 -1.24 12.18 5.26
CA ASP A 86 -2.09 12.09 4.07
C ASP A 86 -2.56 10.66 3.81
N LEU A 87 -1.66 9.69 3.97
CA LEU A 87 -1.98 8.27 3.85
C LEU A 87 -3.06 7.85 4.87
N TYR A 88 -2.91 8.28 6.12
CA TYR A 88 -3.87 7.97 7.18
C TYR A 88 -5.26 8.52 6.87
N GLN A 89 -5.35 9.78 6.39
CA GLN A 89 -6.61 10.39 5.99
C GLN A 89 -7.26 9.68 4.80
N MET A 90 -6.46 9.19 3.85
CA MET A 90 -6.96 8.44 2.70
C MET A 90 -7.58 7.11 3.12
N ILE A 91 -6.89 6.35 3.97
CA ILE A 91 -7.37 5.05 4.49
C ILE A 91 -8.66 5.23 5.28
N THR A 92 -8.71 6.22 6.19
CA THR A 92 -9.92 6.47 7.00
C THR A 92 -11.11 6.94 6.15
N ARG A 93 -10.89 7.73 5.11
CA ARG A 93 -11.96 8.14 4.18
C ARG A 93 -12.53 6.96 3.40
N ASN A 94 -11.69 6.02 2.97
CA ASN A 94 -12.16 4.82 2.26
C ASN A 94 -13.02 3.93 3.17
N ASN A 95 -12.58 3.69 4.41
CA ASN A 95 -13.34 2.89 5.38
C ASN A 95 -14.69 3.52 5.75
N ARG A 96 -14.79 4.86 5.76
CA ARG A 96 -16.05 5.56 6.07
C ARG A 96 -17.08 5.50 4.94
N LYS A 97 -16.64 5.53 3.68
CA LYS A 97 -17.53 5.38 2.52
C LYS A 97 -18.21 4.01 2.48
N GLU A 98 -17.52 2.97 2.94
CA GLU A 98 -18.08 1.60 3.04
C GLU A 98 -19.09 1.46 4.19
N ALA A 99 -18.96 2.25 5.26
CA ALA A 99 -19.91 2.23 6.38
C ALA A 99 -21.24 2.95 6.06
N GLU A 100 -21.25 3.86 5.09
CA GLU A 100 -22.45 4.62 4.67
C GLU A 100 -23.21 3.96 3.51
N THR A 101 -22.78 2.77 3.04
CA THR A 101 -23.41 2.02 1.93
C THR A 101 -24.20 0.77 2.36
N TRP A 102 -24.53 0.65 3.65
CA TRP A 102 -25.39 -0.42 4.19
C TRP A 102 -26.73 0.12 4.72
#